data_AF-A0A550H865-F1
#
_entry.id   AF-A0A550H865-F1
#
_cell.length_a   1.000
_cell.length_b   1.000
_cell.length_c   1.000
_cell.angle_alpha   90.00
_cell.angle_beta   90.00
_cell.angle_gamma   90.00
#
_symmetry.space_group_name_H-M   'P 1'
#
loop_
_entity.id
_entity.type
_entity.pdbx_description
1 polymer ?
#
loop_
_entity_poly.entity_id
_entity_poly.type
_entity_poly.pdbx_seq_one_letter_code
_entity_poly.pdbx_strand_id
1 'polypeptide(L)'
;DMLVPRIGEISTGGAREDDKNILIKRIENMGLKAEDYEWYLDLRRYGTVPHVGFGMGVERLLAWMLDLENIIDAIPFPRTTRRFYP
;
A
#
# COMPACT_ATOMS: atom_id res chain seq x y z
N ASP A 1 -7.50 6.08 6.26
CA ASP A 1 -7.09 6.84 5.06
C ASP A 1 -6.92 8.30 5.42
N MET A 2 -5.98 8.99 4.76
CA MET A 2 -5.75 10.43 4.89
C MET A 2 -6.17 11.12 3.60
N LEU A 3 -7.18 11.98 3.72
CA LEU A 3 -7.75 12.74 2.61
C LEU A 3 -7.31 14.20 2.69
N VAL A 4 -6.97 14.78 1.55
CA VAL A 4 -6.68 16.22 1.39
C VAL A 4 -7.65 16.86 0.41
N PRO A 5 -7.89 18.18 0.50
CA PRO A 5 -8.72 18.89 -0.46
C PRO A 5 -8.25 18.71 -1.90
N ARG A 6 -9.19 18.72 -2.85
CA ARG A 6 -9.01 18.62 -4.31
C ARG A 6 -8.47 17.28 -4.84
N ILE A 7 -7.46 16.68 -4.21
CA ILE A 7 -6.81 15.45 -4.68
C ILE A 7 -7.41 14.18 -4.05
N GLY A 8 -8.00 14.29 -2.85
CA GLY A 8 -8.54 13.15 -2.14
C GLY A 8 -7.46 12.40 -1.36
N GLU A 9 -7.40 11.07 -1.50
CA GLU A 9 -6.51 10.24 -0.69
C GLU A 9 -5.02 10.36 -1.08
N ILE A 10 -4.17 10.66 -0.08
CA ILE A 10 -2.71 10.71 -0.25
C ILE A 10 -1.94 9.62 0.50
N SER A 11 -2.54 9.07 1.56
CA SER A 11 -1.91 8.05 2.40
C SER A 11 -2.96 7.11 2.97
N THR A 12 -2.62 5.83 3.00
CA THR A 12 -3.45 4.77 3.59
C THR A 12 -2.60 3.89 4.46
N GLY A 13 -3.13 3.55 5.63
CA GLY A 13 -2.47 2.69 6.59
C GLY A 13 -3.47 1.86 7.36
N GLY A 14 -2.94 0.88 8.06
CA GLY A 14 -3.75 -0.03 8.84
C GLY A 14 -2.92 -0.88 9.79
N ALA A 15 -3.58 -1.32 10.85
CA ALA A 15 -3.08 -2.41 11.67
C ALA A 15 -3.01 -3.69 10.82
N ARG A 16 -2.00 -4.51 11.11
CA ARG A 16 -1.84 -5.81 10.48
C ARG A 16 -2.32 -6.88 11.44
N GLU A 17 -2.88 -7.94 10.87
CA GLU A 17 -3.28 -9.11 11.64
C GLU A 17 -2.04 -9.72 12.31
N ASP A 18 -2.06 -9.80 13.63
CA ASP A 18 -1.02 -10.40 14.46
C ASP A 18 -1.35 -11.86 14.83
N ASP A 19 -2.62 -12.30 14.74
CA ASP A 19 -2.97 -13.71 14.91
C ASP A 19 -2.73 -14.52 13.63
N LYS A 20 -1.85 -15.51 13.73
CA LYS A 20 -1.49 -16.41 12.62
C LYS A 20 -2.69 -17.18 12.06
N ASN A 21 -3.57 -17.70 12.92
CA ASN A 21 -4.68 -18.55 12.49
C ASN A 21 -5.75 -17.73 11.76
N ILE A 22 -6.02 -16.51 12.24
CA ILE A 22 -6.91 -15.57 11.55
C ILE A 22 -6.33 -15.21 10.18
N LEU A 23 -5.02 -14.97 10.10
CA LEU A 23 -4.34 -14.65 8.84
C LEU A 23 -4.41 -15.82 7.84
N ILE A 24 -4.13 -17.06 8.26
CA ILE A 24 -4.27 -18.26 7.41
C ILE A 24 -5.71 -18.40 6.89
N LYS A 25 -6.70 -18.28 7.78
CA LYS A 25 -8.11 -18.36 7.39
C LYS A 25 -8.49 -17.30 6.35
N ARG A 26 -7.94 -16.09 6.45
CA ARG A 26 -8.15 -15.03 5.45
C ARG A 26 -7.50 -15.35 4.11
N ILE A 27 -6.29 -15.90 4.11
CA ILE A 27 -5.58 -16.35 2.91
C ILE A 27 -6.41 -17.43 2.18
N GLU A 28 -6.89 -18.44 2.93
CA GLU A 28 -7.76 -19.49 2.39
C GLU A 28 -9.08 -18.94 1.83
N ASN A 29 -9.75 -18.03 2.56
CA ASN A 29 -10.98 -17.39 2.11
C ASN A 29 -10.81 -16.56 0.83
N MET A 30 -9.61 -16.04 0.58
CA MET A 30 -9.28 -15.31 -0.65
C MET A 30 -8.84 -16.24 -1.79
N GLY A 31 -8.81 -17.56 -1.58
CA GLY A 31 -8.36 -18.54 -2.58
C GLY A 31 -6.86 -18.50 -2.84
N LEU A 32 -6.08 -17.96 -1.89
CA LEU A 32 -4.63 -17.84 -1.99
C LEU A 32 -3.95 -19.08 -1.39
N LYS A 33 -2.75 -19.41 -1.88
CA LYS A 33 -1.93 -20.52 -1.38
C LYS A 33 -1.11 -20.07 -0.18
N ALA A 34 -1.28 -20.73 0.96
CA ALA A 34 -0.58 -20.34 2.20
C ALA A 34 0.95 -20.47 2.06
N GLU A 35 1.41 -21.39 1.23
CA GLU A 35 2.83 -21.67 1.00
C GLU A 35 3.58 -20.46 0.43
N ASP A 36 2.90 -19.65 -0.40
CA ASP A 36 3.48 -18.43 -0.98
C ASP A 36 3.72 -17.33 0.08
N TYR A 37 3.09 -17.45 1.25
CA TYR A 37 3.15 -16.50 2.36
C TYR A 37 3.87 -17.06 3.59
N GLU A 38 4.52 -18.23 3.53
CA GLU A 38 5.13 -18.86 4.71
C GLU A 38 6.10 -17.94 5.44
N TRP A 39 6.92 -17.19 4.71
CA TRP A 39 7.83 -16.19 5.30
C TRP A 39 7.09 -15.07 6.05
N TYR A 40 5.89 -14.70 5.58
CA TYR A 40 5.07 -13.64 6.18
C TYR A 40 4.27 -14.17 7.39
N LEU A 41 3.89 -15.45 7.36
CA LEU A 41 3.32 -16.18 8.48
C LEU A 41 4.35 -16.43 9.58
N ASP A 42 5.63 -16.60 9.22
CA ASP A 42 6.74 -16.73 10.16
C ASP A 42 6.93 -15.50 11.03
N LEU A 43 6.61 -14.31 10.52
CA LEU A 43 6.58 -13.08 11.31
C LEU A 43 5.57 -13.17 12.49
N ARG A 44 4.57 -14.06 12.39
CA ARG A 44 3.62 -14.32 13.48
C ARG A 44 4.09 -15.49 14.37
N ARG A 45 4.87 -16.42 13.82
CA ARG A 45 5.41 -17.59 14.53
C ARG A 45 6.55 -17.21 15.49
N TYR A 46 7.41 -16.27 15.09
CA TYR A 46 8.66 -15.96 15.80
C TYR A 46 8.66 -14.56 16.43
N GLY A 47 7.76 -14.35 17.40
CA GLY A 47 7.74 -13.11 18.20
C GLY A 47 6.91 -12.00 17.59
N THR A 48 5.63 -12.28 17.33
CA THR A 48 4.69 -11.28 16.83
C THR A 48 4.40 -10.19 17.87
N VAL A 49 4.10 -8.99 17.37
CA VAL A 49 3.62 -7.87 18.18
C VAL A 49 2.54 -7.13 17.40
N PRO A 50 1.60 -6.45 18.06
CA PRO A 50 0.71 -5.53 17.39
C PRO A 50 1.51 -4.47 16.62
N HIS A 51 1.30 -4.40 15.30
CA HIS A 51 2.03 -3.49 14.42
C HIS A 51 1.12 -2.84 13.39
N VAL A 52 1.49 -1.63 13.01
CA VAL A 52 0.78 -0.78 12.06
C VAL A 52 1.77 -0.30 10.99
N GLY A 53 1.26 0.00 9.81
CA GLY A 53 2.05 0.64 8.76
C GLY A 53 1.16 1.46 7.85
N PHE A 54 1.76 2.36 7.09
CA PHE A 54 1.08 3.15 6.07
C PHE A 54 1.94 3.24 4.81
N GLY A 55 1.28 3.51 3.69
CA GLY A 55 1.89 3.86 2.42
C GLY A 55 1.42 5.25 2.00
N MET A 56 2.28 5.99 1.32
CA MET A 56 1.99 7.34 0.86
C MET A 56 2.42 7.49 -0.60
N GLY A 57 1.54 8.07 -1.42
CA GLY A 57 1.87 8.42 -2.80
C GLY A 57 2.67 9.71 -2.84
N VAL A 58 3.98 9.64 -3.03
CA VAL A 58 4.87 10.82 -3.02
C VAL A 58 4.47 11.80 -4.12
N GLU A 59 4.13 11.31 -5.31
CA GLU A 59 3.70 12.13 -6.44
C GLU A 59 2.35 12.80 -6.16
N ARG A 60 1.44 12.13 -5.44
CA ARG A 60 0.17 12.75 -5.00
C ARG A 60 0.39 13.83 -3.95
N LEU A 61 1.32 13.60 -3.02
CA LEU A 61 1.73 14.60 -2.05
C LEU A 61 2.32 15.84 -2.75
N LEU A 62 3.23 15.64 -3.70
CA LEU A 62 3.83 16.73 -4.49
C LEU A 62 2.79 17.47 -5.31
N ALA A 63 1.89 16.76 -6.01
CA ALA A 63 0.82 17.39 -6.76
C ALA A 63 -0.08 18.26 -5.87
N TRP A 64 -0.36 17.83 -4.64
CA TRP A 64 -1.14 18.63 -3.69
C TRP A 64 -0.34 19.84 -3.17
N MET A 65 0.91 19.65 -2.76
CA MET A 65 1.77 20.71 -2.21
C MET A 65 2.11 21.81 -3.22
N LEU A 66 2.26 21.43 -4.49
CA LEU A 66 2.64 22.32 -5.59
C LEU A 66 1.43 22.80 -6.41
N ASP A 67 0.21 22.47 -5.99
CA ASP A 67 -1.04 22.84 -6.66
C ASP A 67 -1.11 22.41 -8.14
N LEU A 68 -0.59 21.23 -8.46
CA LEU A 68 -0.59 20.69 -9.82
C LEU A 68 -1.97 20.12 -10.17
N GLU A 69 -2.45 20.40 -11.39
CA GLU A 69 -3.71 19.83 -11.89
C GLU A 69 -3.58 18.34 -12.19
N ASN A 70 -2.40 17.88 -12.64
CA ASN A 70 -2.16 16.49 -13.01
C ASN A 70 -0.94 15.92 -12.26
N ILE A 71 -1.10 14.71 -11.71
CA ILE A 71 -0.01 13.97 -11.05
C ILE A 71 1.18 13.73 -11.97
N ILE A 72 0.95 13.65 -13.28
CA ILE A 72 1.99 13.44 -14.28
C ILE A 72 3.03 14.55 -14.25
N ASP A 73 2.62 15.78 -13.91
CA ASP A 73 3.52 16.94 -13.88
C ASP A 73 4.51 16.87 -12.71
N ALA A 74 4.29 15.99 -11.74
CA ALA A 74 5.23 15.69 -10.66
C ALA A 74 6.31 14.65 -11.05
N ILE A 75 6.24 14.06 -12.26
CA ILE A 75 7.09 12.94 -12.67
C ILE A 75 7.88 13.31 -13.94
N PRO A 76 9.23 13.28 -13.93
CA PRO A 76 10.03 13.64 -15.11
C PRO A 76 9.75 12.78 -16.35
N PHE A 77 9.64 11.46 -16.14
CA PHE A 77 9.38 10.48 -17.20
C PHE A 77 8.21 9.57 -16.76
N PRO A 78 6.97 10.03 -16.91
CA PRO A 78 5.78 9.33 -16.40
C PRO A 78 5.51 8.04 -17.19
N ARG A 79 5.20 6.97 -16.46
CA ARG A 79 4.73 5.71 -17.01
C ARG A 79 3.22 5.62 -16.98
N THR A 80 2.62 5.44 -18.14
CA THR A 80 1.17 5.30 -18.31
C THR A 80 0.87 4.20 -19.32
N THR A 81 -0.39 3.79 -19.45
CA THR A 81 -0.82 2.82 -20.47
C THR A 81 -0.52 3.28 -21.90
N ARG A 82 -0.33 4.58 -22.13
CA ARG A 82 -0.01 5.17 -23.45
C ARG A 82 1.46 5.55 -23.61
N ARG A 83 2.27 5.53 -22.54
CA ARG A 83 3.66 5.98 -22.53
C ARG A 83 4.50 5.10 -21.62
N PHE A 84 5.41 4.31 -22.21
CA PHE A 84 6.31 3.42 -21.47
C PHE A 84 7.79 3.82 -21.55
N TYR A 85 8.16 4.77 -22.42
CA TYR A 85 9.54 5.21 -22.64
C TYR A 85 9.59 6.68 -23.10
N PRO A 86 10.67 7.44 -22.78
CA PRO A 86 11.65 7.13 -21.73
C PRO A 86 11.00 7.08 -20.37
#